data_AF-R6J3G2-F1
#
_entry.id   AF-R6J3G2-F1
#
_cell.length_a   1.000
_cell.length_b   1.000
_cell.length_c   1.000
_cell.angle_alpha   90.00
_cell.angle_beta   90.00
_cell.angle_gamma   90.00
#
_symmetry.space_group_name_H-M   'P 1'
#
loop_
_entity.id
_entity.type
_entity.pdbx_description
1 polymer ?
#
loop_
_entity_poly.entity_id
_entity_poly.type
_entity_poly.pdbx_seq_one_letter_code
_entity_poly.pdbx_strand_id
1 'polypeptide(L)'
;MSEIYRQYESAAAQCADADGLLELQKKLLLPIIAEEKEAFISAEFGRLQQIMGVEYTDGEESKVFHPLPEELKNGENIVYGNPRELSLAELAMLPHLTYKINRFGAVSRMPLIQCYPQDIARLELIARMYENLMIGRSCADADAKTLLDGHAEYMDFKDGGKVVVIK
;
A
#
# COMPACT_ATOMS: atom_id res chain seq x y z
N MET A 1 17.07 3.11 -16.08
CA MET A 1 17.07 1.65 -15.84
C MET A 1 18.05 1.39 -14.72
N SER A 2 17.53 0.90 -13.60
CA SER A 2 18.30 0.55 -12.41
C SER A 2 19.12 -0.71 -12.65
N GLU A 3 20.20 -0.86 -11.89
CA GLU A 3 21.02 -2.06 -11.93
C GLU A 3 20.23 -3.30 -11.45
N ILE A 4 19.30 -3.09 -10.52
CA ILE A 4 18.43 -4.15 -9.98
C ILE A 4 17.51 -4.69 -11.09
N TYR A 5 16.93 -3.83 -11.92
CA TYR A 5 16.10 -4.28 -13.05
C TYR A 5 16.91 -5.04 -14.09
N ARG A 6 18.13 -4.61 -14.42
CA ARG A 6 18.99 -5.35 -15.38
C ARG A 6 19.35 -6.75 -14.89
N GLN A 7 19.63 -6.90 -13.59
CA GLN A 7 19.89 -8.20 -12.99
C GLN A 7 18.65 -9.09 -13.03
N TYR A 8 17.48 -8.53 -12.75
CA TYR A 8 16.20 -9.22 -12.89
C TYR A 8 15.94 -9.65 -14.34
N GLU A 9 16.10 -8.75 -15.32
CA GLU A 9 15.88 -9.03 -16.74
C GLU A 9 16.78 -10.16 -17.24
N SER A 10 18.08 -10.12 -16.87
CA SER A 10 19.02 -11.18 -17.20
C SER A 10 18.65 -12.53 -16.56
N ALA A 11 18.13 -12.53 -15.32
CA ALA A 11 17.71 -13.75 -14.65
C ALA A 11 16.39 -14.30 -15.21
N ALA A 12 15.45 -13.42 -15.53
CA ALA A 12 14.16 -13.77 -16.12
C ALA A 12 14.33 -14.38 -17.51
N ALA A 13 15.29 -13.87 -18.31
CA ALA A 13 15.63 -14.44 -19.61
C ALA A 13 16.22 -15.86 -19.52
N GLN A 14 16.70 -16.30 -18.35
CA GLN A 14 17.23 -17.64 -18.10
C GLN A 14 16.18 -18.61 -17.56
N CYS A 15 14.96 -18.14 -17.26
CA CYS A 15 13.87 -19.02 -16.83
C CYS A 15 13.41 -19.90 -17.98
N ALA A 16 13.37 -21.22 -17.75
CA ALA A 16 12.99 -22.21 -18.77
C ALA A 16 11.47 -22.24 -19.04
N ASP A 17 10.66 -21.86 -18.05
CA ASP A 17 9.20 -21.91 -18.09
C ASP A 17 8.58 -20.83 -17.18
N ALA A 18 7.24 -20.77 -17.19
CA ALA A 18 6.47 -19.81 -16.40
C ALA A 18 6.60 -20.04 -14.88
N ASP A 19 6.77 -21.28 -14.44
CA ASP A 19 6.92 -21.62 -13.02
C ASP A 19 8.29 -21.14 -12.50
N GLY A 20 9.35 -21.30 -13.29
CA GLY A 20 10.67 -20.76 -13.00
C GLY A 20 10.68 -19.23 -12.92
N LEU A 21 9.92 -18.55 -13.78
CA LEU A 21 9.75 -17.09 -13.70
C LEU A 21 8.98 -16.68 -12.45
N LEU A 22 7.91 -17.39 -12.10
CA LEU A 22 7.13 -17.14 -10.89
C LEU A 22 8.00 -17.26 -9.63
N GLU A 23 8.78 -18.33 -9.51
CA GLU A 23 9.65 -18.55 -8.34
C GLU A 23 10.78 -17.52 -8.27
N LEU A 24 11.35 -17.12 -9.42
CA LEU A 24 12.29 -16.00 -9.49
C LEU A 24 11.65 -14.69 -8.99
N GLN A 25 10.46 -14.37 -9.49
CA GLN A 25 9.74 -13.16 -9.11
C GLN A 25 9.35 -13.15 -7.64
N LYS A 26 8.87 -14.27 -7.08
CA LYS A 26 8.62 -14.37 -5.63
C LYS A 26 9.89 -14.08 -4.83
N LYS A 27 11.02 -14.68 -5.23
CA LYS A 27 12.30 -14.53 -4.54
C LYS A 27 12.81 -13.09 -4.57
N LEU A 28 12.67 -12.39 -5.69
CA LEU A 28 13.26 -11.06 -5.88
C LEU A 28 12.30 -9.91 -5.56
N LEU A 29 11.01 -10.03 -5.89
CA LEU A 29 10.05 -8.94 -5.81
C LEU A 29 9.34 -8.89 -4.45
N LEU A 30 9.06 -10.03 -3.80
CA LEU A 30 8.38 -10.02 -2.49
C LEU A 30 9.16 -9.28 -1.40
N PRO A 31 10.49 -9.42 -1.28
CA PRO A 31 11.25 -8.63 -0.30
C PRO A 31 11.12 -7.12 -0.53
N ILE A 32 11.19 -6.69 -1.79
CA ILE A 32 11.06 -5.27 -2.18
C ILE A 32 9.65 -4.75 -1.88
N ILE A 33 8.62 -5.54 -2.22
CA ILE A 33 7.22 -5.22 -1.89
C ILE A 33 7.02 -5.07 -0.37
N ALA A 34 7.60 -5.98 0.41
CA ALA A 34 7.51 -5.94 1.87
C ALA A 34 8.22 -4.72 2.47
N GLU A 35 9.38 -4.37 1.92
CA GLU A 35 10.15 -3.19 2.31
C GLU A 35 9.38 -1.89 2.03
N GLU A 36 8.81 -1.74 0.84
CA GLU A 36 8.02 -0.55 0.50
C GLU A 36 6.72 -0.43 1.29
N LYS A 37 6.09 -1.56 1.60
CA LYS A 37 4.96 -1.63 2.52
C LYS A 37 5.37 -1.09 3.88
N GLU A 38 6.46 -1.58 4.45
CA GLU A 38 6.93 -1.17 5.78
C GLU A 38 7.37 0.31 5.79
N ALA A 39 7.99 0.79 4.71
CA ALA A 39 8.35 2.21 4.56
C ALA A 39 7.11 3.11 4.57
N PHE A 40 6.07 2.75 3.81
CA PHE A 40 4.80 3.47 3.83
C PHE A 40 4.15 3.45 5.21
N ILE A 41 4.04 2.27 5.83
CA ILE A 41 3.44 2.10 7.15
C ILE A 41 4.20 2.90 8.21
N SER A 42 5.53 2.89 8.17
CA SER A 42 6.36 3.61 9.13
C SER A 42 6.21 5.13 8.99
N ALA A 43 6.20 5.64 7.76
CA ALA A 43 6.02 7.06 7.49
C ALA A 43 4.62 7.57 7.88
N GLU A 44 3.58 6.76 7.65
CA GLU A 44 2.19 7.14 7.86
C GLU A 44 1.59 6.56 9.15
N PHE A 45 2.41 5.99 10.03
CA PHE A 45 1.97 5.13 11.14
C PHE A 45 0.87 5.76 11.98
N GLY A 46 1.10 6.99 12.46
CA GLY A 46 0.12 7.69 13.31
C GLY A 46 -1.19 8.01 12.59
N ARG A 47 -1.13 8.31 11.28
CA ARG A 47 -2.33 8.60 10.48
C ARG A 47 -3.12 7.34 10.18
N LEU A 48 -2.44 6.25 9.87
CA LEU A 48 -3.05 4.93 9.69
C LEU A 48 -3.72 4.46 10.97
N GLN A 49 -3.03 4.58 12.10
CA GLN A 49 -3.54 4.17 13.40
C GLN A 49 -4.82 4.94 13.80
N GLN A 50 -4.95 6.21 13.41
CA GLN A 50 -6.14 7.03 13.69
C GLN A 50 -7.38 6.63 12.89
N ILE A 51 -7.21 6.04 11.71
CA ILE A 51 -8.34 5.65 10.84
C ILE A 51 -8.76 4.19 11.04
N MET A 52 -7.97 3.37 11.73
CA MET A 52 -8.35 2.01 12.09
C MET A 52 -9.55 2.02 13.04
N GLY A 53 -10.57 1.22 12.74
CA GLY A 53 -11.84 1.21 13.44
C GLY A 53 -12.80 2.36 13.07
N VAL A 54 -12.43 3.25 12.13
CA VAL A 54 -13.27 4.38 11.72
C VAL A 54 -14.24 3.97 10.61
N GLU A 55 -15.46 4.51 10.67
CA GLU A 55 -16.46 4.33 9.62
C GLU A 55 -16.13 5.12 8.35
N TYR A 56 -16.29 4.46 7.20
CA TYR A 56 -16.29 5.06 5.88
C TYR A 56 -17.54 4.64 5.10
N THR A 57 -17.84 5.40 4.07
CA THR A 57 -18.98 5.19 3.19
C THR A 57 -18.53 4.58 1.87
N ASP A 58 -19.10 3.43 1.53
CA ASP A 58 -18.96 2.77 0.23
C ASP A 58 -20.32 2.77 -0.47
N GLY A 59 -20.46 3.56 -1.53
CA GLY A 59 -21.78 3.84 -2.12
C GLY A 59 -22.72 4.50 -1.09
N GLU A 60 -23.73 3.77 -0.63
CA GLU A 60 -24.65 4.18 0.45
C GLU A 60 -24.47 3.35 1.75
N GLU A 61 -23.54 2.39 1.78
CA GLU A 61 -23.28 1.55 2.95
C GLU A 61 -22.24 2.19 3.86
N SER A 62 -22.45 2.10 5.19
CA SER A 62 -21.40 2.39 6.17
C SER A 62 -20.62 1.12 6.46
N LYS A 63 -19.29 1.19 6.35
CA LYS A 63 -18.35 0.11 6.63
C LYS A 63 -17.28 0.61 7.59
N VAL A 64 -16.66 -0.29 8.34
CA VAL A 64 -15.56 0.06 9.25
C VAL A 64 -14.23 -0.31 8.59
N PHE A 65 -13.31 0.64 8.52
CA PHE A 65 -11.95 0.38 8.05
C PHE A 65 -11.18 -0.37 9.14
N HIS A 66 -10.74 -1.60 8.86
CA HIS A 66 -10.01 -2.46 9.77
C HIS A 66 -10.59 -2.51 11.21
N PRO A 67 -11.68 -3.26 11.43
CA PRO A 67 -12.35 -3.33 12.73
C PRO A 67 -11.41 -3.79 13.85
N LEU A 68 -11.44 -3.09 14.99
CA LEU A 68 -10.69 -3.47 16.17
C LEU A 68 -11.43 -4.57 16.96
N PRO A 69 -10.70 -5.52 17.59
CA PRO A 69 -11.31 -6.60 18.39
C PRO A 69 -12.30 -6.10 19.47
N GLU A 70 -13.36 -6.88 19.73
CA GLU A 70 -14.43 -6.49 20.65
C GLU A 70 -14.00 -6.45 22.13
N GLU A 71 -13.02 -7.27 22.54
CA GLU A 71 -12.50 -7.28 23.92
C GLU A 71 -11.85 -5.94 24.33
N LEU A 72 -11.68 -5.03 23.37
CA LEU A 72 -10.99 -3.75 23.49
C LEU A 72 -11.93 -2.55 23.60
N LYS A 73 -13.26 -2.77 23.60
CA LYS A 73 -14.30 -1.72 23.74
C LYS A 73 -14.62 -1.34 25.20
N ASN A 74 -13.99 -1.99 26.18
CA ASN A 74 -14.21 -1.73 27.62
C ASN A 74 -13.50 -0.44 28.08
N GLY A 75 -14.08 0.71 27.69
CA GLY A 75 -14.23 1.95 28.47
C GLY A 75 -13.04 2.73 29.03
N GLU A 76 -11.87 2.14 29.29
CA GLU A 76 -10.82 2.79 30.10
C GLU A 76 -9.46 2.96 29.38
N ASN A 77 -9.24 2.29 28.25
CA ASN A 77 -8.01 2.44 27.45
C ASN A 77 -8.34 3.00 26.06
N ILE A 78 -7.64 4.05 25.63
CA ILE A 78 -7.61 4.44 24.21
C ILE A 78 -6.87 3.31 23.50
N VAL A 79 -7.61 2.45 22.81
CA VAL A 79 -7.03 1.33 22.07
C VAL A 79 -6.69 1.81 20.67
N TYR A 80 -5.43 1.65 20.33
CA TYR A 80 -4.92 1.98 19.03
C TYR A 80 -4.71 0.70 18.22
N GLY A 81 -5.17 0.70 16.97
CA GLY A 81 -4.84 -0.37 16.02
C GLY A 81 -3.34 -0.41 15.72
N ASN A 82 -2.87 -1.55 15.19
CA ASN A 82 -1.50 -1.70 14.72
C ASN A 82 -1.45 -1.65 13.17
N PRO A 83 -1.03 -0.53 12.56
CA PRO A 83 -0.94 -0.39 11.11
C PRO A 83 -0.18 -1.49 10.37
N ARG A 84 0.73 -2.21 11.04
CA ARG A 84 1.45 -3.36 10.43
C ARG A 84 0.55 -4.52 10.05
N GLU A 85 -0.63 -4.62 10.67
CA GLU A 85 -1.64 -5.63 10.38
C GLU A 85 -2.40 -5.35 9.07
N LEU A 86 -2.33 -4.12 8.55
CA LEU A 86 -2.96 -3.76 7.29
C LEU A 86 -2.36 -4.56 6.14
N SER A 87 -3.22 -5.18 5.36
CA SER A 87 -2.88 -5.84 4.10
C SER A 87 -2.56 -4.81 3.01
N LEU A 88 -1.83 -5.24 1.97
CA LEU A 88 -1.57 -4.38 0.81
C LEU A 88 -2.87 -3.97 0.10
N ALA A 89 -3.88 -4.83 0.10
CA ALA A 89 -5.20 -4.50 -0.44
C ALA A 89 -5.86 -3.37 0.36
N GLU A 90 -5.84 -3.44 1.70
CA GLU A 90 -6.35 -2.35 2.56
C GLU A 90 -5.61 -1.04 2.31
N LEU A 91 -4.28 -1.08 2.19
CA LEU A 91 -3.48 0.11 1.92
C LEU A 91 -3.81 0.71 0.54
N ALA A 92 -3.95 -0.11 -0.49
CA ALA A 92 -4.30 0.36 -1.84
C ALA A 92 -5.72 0.95 -1.92
N MET A 93 -6.64 0.57 -1.04
CA MET A 93 -7.99 1.13 -1.00
C MET A 93 -8.05 2.53 -0.36
N LEU A 94 -7.10 2.88 0.52
CA LEU A 94 -7.09 4.13 1.30
C LEU A 94 -7.47 5.39 0.51
N PRO A 95 -6.93 5.62 -0.71
CA PRO A 95 -7.20 6.84 -1.47
C PRO A 95 -8.66 6.98 -1.93
N HIS A 96 -9.41 5.87 -1.92
CA HIS A 96 -10.79 5.81 -2.37
C HIS A 96 -11.80 5.82 -1.22
N LEU A 97 -11.34 5.69 0.03
CA LEU A 97 -12.21 5.69 1.20
C LEU A 97 -12.69 7.12 1.47
N THR A 98 -14.01 7.29 1.59
CA THR A 98 -14.62 8.58 1.90
C THR A 98 -15.65 8.43 3.00
N TYR A 99 -15.90 9.46 3.80
CA TYR A 99 -17.05 9.50 4.70
C TYR A 99 -18.05 10.57 4.25
N LYS A 100 -19.33 10.27 4.44
CA LYS A 100 -20.45 11.13 4.09
C LYS A 100 -20.70 12.15 5.20
N ILE A 101 -20.65 13.43 4.86
CA ILE A 101 -21.06 14.53 5.74
C ILE A 101 -22.41 15.05 5.26
N ASN A 102 -23.45 14.82 6.05
CA ASN A 102 -24.77 15.39 5.81
C ASN A 102 -24.83 16.81 6.39
N ARG A 103 -25.16 17.80 5.56
CA ARG A 103 -25.46 19.17 5.96
C ARG A 103 -26.88 19.50 5.52
N PHE A 104 -27.51 20.54 6.08
CA PHE A 104 -28.87 20.94 5.71
C PHE A 104 -28.98 21.18 4.19
N GLY A 105 -29.61 20.23 3.48
CA GLY A 105 -29.83 20.27 2.04
C GLY A 105 -28.67 19.82 1.14
N ALA A 106 -27.54 19.35 1.69
CA ALA A 106 -26.37 18.95 0.89
C ALA A 106 -25.64 17.74 1.49
N VAL A 107 -25.05 16.94 0.61
CA VAL A 107 -24.16 15.83 0.97
C VAL A 107 -22.77 16.16 0.45
N SER A 108 -21.77 16.12 1.34
CA SER A 108 -20.35 16.18 0.94
C SER A 108 -19.67 14.86 1.26
N ARG A 109 -18.75 14.43 0.39
CA ARG A 109 -17.88 13.27 0.64
C ARG A 109 -16.46 13.78 0.87
N MET A 110 -15.87 13.40 1.98
CA MET A 110 -14.50 13.77 2.34
C MET A 110 -13.62 12.52 2.39
N PRO A 111 -12.36 12.58 1.94
CA PRO A 111 -11.47 11.44 2.03
C PRO A 111 -11.22 11.06 3.49
N LEU A 112 -11.18 9.76 3.78
CA LEU A 112 -10.85 9.24 5.11
C LEU A 112 -9.40 9.59 5.48
N ILE A 113 -8.49 9.48 4.51
CA ILE A 113 -7.09 9.87 4.62
C ILE A 113 -6.62 10.49 3.29
N GLN A 114 -5.78 11.53 3.37
CA GLN A 114 -5.16 12.13 2.19
C GLN A 114 -3.88 11.38 1.83
N CYS A 115 -3.77 10.90 0.60
CA CYS A 115 -2.57 10.21 0.11
C CYS A 115 -1.85 11.06 -0.94
N TYR A 116 -0.52 11.01 -0.95
CA TYR A 116 0.26 11.59 -2.04
C TYR A 116 0.06 10.79 -3.33
N PRO A 117 0.02 11.42 -4.52
CA PRO A 117 -0.13 10.70 -5.78
C PRO A 117 0.91 9.57 -5.98
N GLN A 118 2.14 9.78 -5.50
CA GLN A 118 3.22 8.80 -5.51
C GLN A 118 2.85 7.55 -4.69
N ASP A 119 2.26 7.75 -3.51
CA ASP A 119 1.80 6.65 -2.64
C ASP A 119 0.66 5.88 -3.29
N ILE A 120 -0.30 6.57 -3.89
CA ILE A 120 -1.44 5.94 -4.55
C ILE A 120 -0.94 4.97 -5.63
N ALA A 121 -0.14 5.48 -6.56
CA ALA A 121 0.40 4.67 -7.64
C ALA A 121 1.29 3.53 -7.13
N ARG A 122 2.06 3.76 -6.06
CA ARG A 122 2.94 2.73 -5.51
C ARG A 122 2.19 1.63 -4.80
N LEU A 123 1.22 1.97 -3.96
CA LEU A 123 0.39 1.01 -3.23
C LEU A 123 -0.44 0.15 -4.19
N GLU A 124 -1.02 0.74 -5.22
CA GLU A 124 -1.73 0.00 -6.28
C GLU A 124 -0.82 -1.00 -7.00
N LEU A 125 0.39 -0.58 -7.37
CA LEU A 125 1.38 -1.43 -8.03
C LEU A 125 1.76 -2.64 -7.15
N ILE A 126 2.21 -2.38 -5.91
CA ILE A 126 2.68 -3.45 -5.04
C ILE A 126 1.55 -4.37 -4.58
N ALA A 127 0.32 -3.87 -4.43
CA ALA A 127 -0.85 -4.68 -4.10
C ALA A 127 -1.20 -5.65 -5.25
N ARG A 128 -1.27 -5.14 -6.49
CA ARG A 128 -1.52 -5.97 -7.68
C ARG A 128 -0.43 -7.02 -7.88
N MET A 129 0.84 -6.63 -7.74
CA MET A 129 1.96 -7.55 -7.89
C MET A 129 1.95 -8.64 -6.81
N TYR A 130 1.72 -8.26 -5.55
CA TYR A 130 1.60 -9.21 -4.45
C TYR A 130 0.45 -10.20 -4.69
N GLU A 131 -0.74 -9.72 -5.08
CA GLU A 131 -1.89 -10.58 -5.38
C GLU A 131 -1.54 -11.62 -6.44
N ASN A 132 -0.98 -11.19 -7.58
CA ASN A 132 -0.55 -12.09 -8.66
C ASN A 132 0.40 -13.17 -8.14
N LEU A 133 1.44 -12.80 -7.39
CA LEU A 133 2.42 -13.75 -6.87
C LEU A 133 1.81 -14.74 -5.88
N MET A 134 0.86 -14.29 -5.06
CA MET A 134 0.17 -15.14 -4.08
C MET A 134 -0.82 -16.12 -4.72
N ILE A 135 -1.45 -15.76 -5.84
CA ILE A 135 -2.31 -16.68 -6.61
C ILE A 135 -1.54 -17.54 -7.64
N GLY A 136 -0.20 -17.51 -7.60
CA GLY A 136 0.66 -18.31 -8.46
C GLY A 136 0.75 -17.81 -9.91
N ARG A 137 0.61 -16.51 -10.14
CA ARG A 137 0.78 -15.87 -11.45
C ARG A 137 2.00 -14.96 -11.46
N SER A 138 2.79 -15.05 -12.52
CA SER A 138 3.89 -14.12 -12.73
C SER A 138 3.36 -12.70 -13.00
N CYS A 139 4.04 -11.70 -12.46
CA CYS A 139 3.81 -10.29 -12.78
C CYS A 139 4.26 -9.97 -14.20
N ALA A 140 3.62 -8.98 -14.83
CA ALA A 140 4.06 -8.46 -16.11
C ALA A 140 5.44 -7.80 -15.98
N ASP A 141 6.27 -7.90 -17.03
CA ASP A 141 7.60 -7.30 -17.03
C ASP A 141 7.56 -5.76 -16.81
N ALA A 142 6.56 -5.08 -17.37
CA ALA A 142 6.36 -3.65 -17.13
C ALA A 142 6.12 -3.30 -15.65
N ASP A 143 5.41 -4.15 -14.90
CA ASP A 143 5.19 -3.97 -13.47
C ASP A 143 6.50 -4.22 -12.70
N ALA A 144 7.22 -5.31 -13.00
CA ALA A 144 8.52 -5.59 -12.41
C ALA A 144 9.53 -4.47 -12.68
N LYS A 145 9.57 -3.94 -13.91
CA LYS A 145 10.39 -2.80 -14.28
C LYS A 145 10.04 -1.55 -13.47
N THR A 146 8.75 -1.24 -13.34
CA THR A 146 8.28 -0.07 -12.58
C THR A 146 8.62 -0.19 -11.10
N LEU A 147 8.50 -1.39 -10.52
CA LEU A 147 8.90 -1.66 -9.15
C LEU A 147 10.42 -1.46 -8.99
N LEU A 148 11.23 -2.16 -9.77
CA LEU A 148 12.68 -2.20 -9.60
C LEU A 148 13.41 -0.91 -10.01
N ASP A 149 12.90 -0.17 -11.00
CA ASP A 149 13.46 1.14 -11.37
C ASP A 149 13.10 2.21 -10.33
N GLY A 150 11.89 2.18 -9.78
CA GLY A 150 11.37 3.22 -8.88
C GLY A 150 11.61 2.96 -7.39
N HIS A 151 12.15 1.80 -7.01
CA HIS A 151 12.28 1.39 -5.61
C HIS A 151 13.12 2.39 -4.79
N ALA A 152 14.34 2.70 -5.23
CA ALA A 152 15.23 3.60 -4.50
C ALA A 152 14.64 5.00 -4.33
N GLU A 153 14.02 5.54 -5.39
CA GLU A 153 13.37 6.86 -5.35
C GLU A 153 12.20 6.88 -4.35
N TYR A 154 11.41 5.81 -4.30
CA TYR A 154 10.30 5.70 -3.36
C TYR A 154 10.78 5.56 -1.91
N MET A 155 11.86 4.81 -1.67
CA MET A 155 12.48 4.71 -0.34
C MET A 155 13.02 6.08 0.11
N ASP A 156 13.73 6.80 -0.75
CA ASP A 156 14.20 8.17 -0.46
C ASP A 156 13.04 9.13 -0.15
N PHE A 157 11.93 9.01 -0.89
CA PHE A 157 10.71 9.78 -0.63
C PHE A 157 10.12 9.47 0.76
N LYS A 158 10.09 8.19 1.17
CA LYS A 158 9.54 7.76 2.46
C LYS A 158 10.43 8.04 3.66
N ASP A 159 11.75 8.04 3.46
CA ASP A 159 12.71 8.46 4.48
C ASP A 159 12.72 9.99 4.70
N GLY A 160 11.87 10.74 3.99
CA GLY A 160 11.74 12.19 4.12
C GLY A 160 12.81 12.96 3.36
N GLY A 161 13.35 12.40 2.28
CA GLY A 161 14.37 12.98 1.41
C GLY A 161 14.10 14.45 1.08
N LYS A 162 14.90 15.33 1.71
CA LYS A 162 14.90 16.80 1.61
C LYS A 162 13.50 17.43 1.63
N VAL A 163 13.02 17.73 2.83
CA VAL A 163 12.06 18.85 3.03
C VAL A 163 12.70 20.13 2.48
N VAL A 164 12.44 20.46 1.21
CA VAL A 164 12.74 21.77 0.66
C VAL A 164 11.58 22.67 1.09
N VAL A 165 11.77 23.35 2.22
CA VAL A 165 10.90 24.47 2.58
C VAL A 165 11.09 25.54 1.51
N ILE A 166 10.13 25.64 0.59
CA ILE A 166 10.05 26.79 -0.31
C ILE A 166 9.64 27.98 0.57
N LYS A 167 10.59 28.89 0.81
CA LYS A 167 10.34 30.18 1.47
C LYS A 167 9.69 31.16 0.51
#